data_AF-A0A7C5N4N9-F1
#
_entry.id   AF-A0A7C5N4N9-F1
#
_cell.length_a   1.000
_cell.length_b   1.000
_cell.length_c   1.000
_cell.angle_alpha   90.00
_cell.angle_beta   90.00
_cell.angle_gamma   90.00
#
_symmetry.space_group_name_H-M   'P 1'
#
loop_
_entity.id
_entity.type
_entity.pdbx_description
1 polymer ?
#
loop_
_entity_poly.entity_id
_entity_poly.type
_entity_poly.pdbx_seq_one_letter_code
_entity_poly.pdbx_strand_id
1 'polypeptide(L)'
;FIRVKEERQVRTKQRVLPPKPPLPKKPPPPPPPLSVAEQAPVSMKLAPMEMPRFTPPGVRGGPFLGTLGQVGAGSTDAELIPLVKIAPRYPRRAALAGKEGWVKLEFTVTETGAVKDVTVVEAHPRGLFDRAAKRAILKWKFKPKVVEGKPVARRAVQVIEFKLEKRRR
;
A
#
# COMPACT_ATOMS: atom_id res chain seq x y z
N PHE A 1 6.54 71.89 -23.43
CA PHE A 1 6.66 70.50 -22.92
C PHE A 1 5.26 69.90 -22.79
N ILE A 2 4.89 69.00 -23.71
CA ILE A 2 3.56 68.37 -23.73
C ILE A 2 3.69 66.99 -23.08
N ARG A 3 3.00 66.76 -21.96
CA ARG A 3 2.88 65.43 -21.33
C ARG A 3 1.65 64.75 -21.92
N VAL A 4 1.86 63.88 -22.90
CA VAL A 4 0.84 62.92 -23.34
C VAL A 4 0.79 61.80 -22.30
N LYS A 5 -0.34 61.69 -21.60
CA LYS A 5 -0.63 60.54 -20.74
C LYS A 5 -1.13 59.41 -21.63
N GLU A 6 -0.35 58.35 -21.73
CA GLU A 6 -0.75 57.12 -22.42
C GLU A 6 -1.69 56.33 -21.50
N GLU A 7 -2.97 56.27 -21.85
CA GLU A 7 -3.96 55.46 -21.15
C GLU A 7 -3.81 53.99 -21.55
N ARG A 8 -3.14 53.22 -20.69
CA ARG A 8 -2.96 51.78 -20.89
C ARG A 8 -4.23 51.04 -20.45
N GLN A 9 -5.09 50.71 -21.41
CA GLN A 9 -6.26 49.86 -21.16
C GLN A 9 -5.83 48.44 -20.72
N VAL A 10 -6.15 48.08 -19.47
CA VAL A 10 -5.93 46.72 -18.97
C VAL A 10 -7.12 45.85 -19.36
N ARG A 11 -6.94 44.98 -20.35
CA ARG A 11 -7.92 43.94 -20.68
C ARG A 11 -7.78 42.80 -19.67
N THR A 12 -8.64 42.78 -18.66
CA THR A 12 -8.76 41.65 -17.73
C THR A 12 -9.36 40.47 -18.48
N LYS A 13 -8.50 39.55 -18.96
CA LYS A 13 -8.94 38.28 -19.54
C LYS A 13 -9.73 37.50 -18.48
N GLN A 14 -11.06 37.45 -18.61
CA GLN A 14 -11.92 36.58 -17.79
C GLN A 14 -11.49 35.13 -17.98
N ARG A 15 -11.00 34.51 -16.91
CA ARG A 15 -10.76 33.07 -16.86
C ARG A 15 -12.11 32.38 -16.67
N VAL A 16 -12.79 32.08 -17.76
CA VAL A 16 -13.93 31.14 -17.72
C VAL A 16 -13.33 29.75 -17.58
N LEU A 17 -13.69 29.03 -16.51
CA LEU A 17 -13.30 27.63 -16.39
C LEU A 17 -13.91 26.86 -17.56
N PRO A 18 -13.14 26.02 -18.28
CA PRO A 18 -13.71 25.21 -19.34
C PRO A 18 -14.84 24.32 -18.77
N PRO A 19 -15.94 24.11 -19.52
CA PRO A 19 -16.98 23.21 -19.09
C PRO A 19 -16.39 21.81 -18.86
N LYS A 20 -16.83 21.15 -17.78
CA LYS A 20 -16.40 19.78 -17.48
C LYS A 20 -16.75 18.87 -18.67
N PRO A 21 -15.84 17.99 -19.12
CA PRO A 21 -16.14 17.05 -20.17
C PRO A 21 -17.33 16.16 -19.76
N PRO A 22 -18.23 15.81 -20.70
CA PRO A 22 -19.37 14.97 -20.39
C PRO A 22 -18.88 13.60 -19.91
N LEU A 23 -19.48 13.11 -18.82
CA LEU A 23 -19.24 11.75 -18.35
C LEU A 23 -19.61 10.75 -19.47
N PRO A 24 -18.77 9.75 -19.78
CA PRO A 24 -19.13 8.71 -20.74
C PRO A 24 -20.35 7.94 -20.23
N LYS A 25 -21.46 8.01 -20.99
CA LYS A 25 -22.79 7.58 -20.57
C LYS A 25 -23.14 6.10 -20.82
N LYS A 26 -22.19 5.21 -21.09
CA LYS A 26 -22.53 3.80 -21.28
C LYS A 26 -21.52 2.88 -20.60
N PRO A 27 -21.95 1.99 -19.69
CA PRO A 27 -21.10 0.86 -19.33
C PRO A 27 -20.80 0.06 -20.61
N PRO A 28 -19.58 -0.47 -20.77
CA PRO A 28 -19.29 -1.37 -21.88
C PRO A 28 -20.30 -2.52 -21.86
N PRO A 29 -20.80 -2.97 -23.03
CA PRO A 29 -21.71 -4.09 -23.09
C PRO A 29 -21.05 -5.31 -22.42
N PRO A 30 -21.83 -6.16 -21.73
CA PRO A 30 -21.31 -7.39 -21.18
C PRO A 30 -20.70 -8.24 -22.30
N PRO A 31 -19.59 -8.95 -22.05
CA PRO A 31 -19.03 -9.84 -23.04
C PRO A 31 -20.08 -10.89 -23.44
N PRO A 32 -20.13 -11.30 -24.73
CA PRO A 32 -21.01 -12.38 -25.14
C PRO A 32 -20.66 -13.64 -24.32
N PRO A 33 -21.65 -14.46 -23.94
CA PRO A 33 -21.35 -15.74 -23.32
C PRO A 33 -20.51 -16.55 -24.30
N LEU A 34 -19.30 -16.91 -23.87
CA LEU A 34 -18.50 -17.92 -24.56
C LEU A 34 -19.34 -19.21 -24.54
N SER A 35 -19.91 -19.59 -25.68
CA SER A 35 -20.42 -20.94 -25.86
C SER A 35 -19.24 -21.88 -25.69
N VAL A 36 -19.18 -22.52 -24.53
CA VAL A 36 -18.28 -23.64 -24.28
C VAL A 36 -18.75 -24.74 -25.23
N ALA A 37 -18.09 -24.86 -26.38
CA ALA A 37 -18.24 -26.01 -27.24
C ALA A 37 -17.88 -27.24 -26.39
N GLU A 38 -18.84 -28.14 -26.27
CA GLU A 38 -18.73 -29.41 -25.56
C GLU A 38 -17.53 -30.19 -26.11
N GLN A 39 -16.42 -30.19 -25.37
CA GLN A 39 -15.23 -30.95 -25.72
C GLN A 39 -15.42 -32.39 -25.23
N ALA A 40 -15.65 -33.30 -26.17
CA ALA A 40 -15.66 -34.74 -25.92
C ALA A 40 -14.39 -35.18 -25.16
N PRO A 41 -14.48 -36.11 -24.19
CA PRO A 41 -13.31 -36.55 -23.45
C PRO A 41 -12.39 -37.38 -24.35
N VAL A 42 -11.24 -36.82 -24.71
CA VAL A 42 -10.15 -37.58 -25.33
C VAL A 42 -9.50 -38.43 -24.25
N SER A 43 -9.80 -39.73 -24.25
CA SER A 43 -9.14 -40.69 -23.37
C SER A 43 -7.72 -40.96 -23.88
N MET A 44 -6.73 -40.24 -23.36
CA MET A 44 -5.32 -40.60 -23.54
C MET A 44 -4.91 -41.58 -22.44
N LYS A 45 -4.66 -42.83 -22.83
CA LYS A 45 -3.99 -43.83 -21.97
C LYS A 45 -2.55 -43.37 -21.73
N LEU A 46 -2.26 -42.94 -20.49
CA LEU A 46 -0.91 -42.68 -20.03
C LEU A 46 -0.22 -44.02 -19.72
N ALA A 47 0.84 -44.35 -20.47
CA ALA A 47 1.81 -45.35 -20.04
C ALA A 47 2.60 -44.79 -18.85
N PRO A 48 2.83 -45.56 -17.77
CA PRO A 48 3.62 -45.09 -16.64
C PRO A 48 5.10 -45.14 -17.02
N MET A 49 5.66 -43.98 -17.40
CA MET A 49 7.11 -43.79 -17.47
C MET A 49 7.59 -43.40 -16.07
N GLU A 50 8.30 -44.31 -15.38
CA GLU A 50 8.89 -44.03 -14.08
C GLU A 50 10.02 -43.01 -14.19
N MET A 51 9.78 -41.80 -13.73
CA MET A 51 10.84 -40.83 -13.46
C MET A 51 11.21 -40.86 -11.98
N PRO A 52 12.51 -40.91 -11.62
CA PRO A 52 12.91 -40.78 -10.24
C PRO A 52 12.55 -39.39 -9.72
N ARG A 53 11.78 -39.35 -8.63
CA ARG A 53 11.37 -38.10 -7.96
C ARG A 53 12.58 -37.49 -7.24
N PHE A 54 13.29 -36.58 -7.89
CA PHE A 54 14.22 -35.70 -7.20
C PHE A 54 13.51 -34.40 -6.82
N THR A 55 13.06 -34.32 -5.57
CA THR A 55 12.45 -33.12 -4.97
C THR A 55 13.52 -32.25 -4.30
N PRO A 56 13.92 -31.11 -4.87
CA PRO A 56 14.56 -30.07 -4.07
C PRO A 56 13.49 -29.48 -3.13
N PRO A 57 13.77 -29.33 -1.82
CA PRO A 57 12.79 -28.76 -0.90
C PRO A 57 12.58 -27.27 -1.23
N GLY A 58 11.36 -26.90 -1.63
CA GLY A 58 10.92 -25.50 -1.56
C GLY A 58 10.42 -24.81 -2.83
N VAL A 59 10.35 -25.47 -4.00
CA VAL A 59 9.87 -24.81 -5.23
C VAL A 59 8.58 -25.46 -5.75
N ARG A 60 7.43 -24.88 -5.40
CA ARG A 60 6.14 -25.17 -6.05
C ARG A 60 5.75 -23.98 -6.92
N GLY A 61 6.25 -23.96 -8.15
CA GLY A 61 5.95 -22.93 -9.15
C GLY A 61 5.88 -23.53 -10.55
N GLY A 62 4.68 -23.98 -10.94
CA GLY A 62 4.33 -24.13 -12.36
C GLY A 62 4.01 -22.76 -12.98
N PRO A 63 4.06 -22.61 -14.31
CA PRO A 63 4.21 -21.31 -14.97
C PRO A 63 2.93 -20.46 -15.08
N PHE A 64 1.87 -20.75 -14.31
CA PHE A 64 0.57 -20.06 -14.41
C PHE A 64 -0.12 -19.82 -13.07
N LEU A 65 0.58 -19.33 -12.05
CA LEU A 65 -0.07 -18.61 -10.96
C LEU A 65 0.95 -17.75 -10.20
N GLY A 66 0.68 -16.45 -10.14
CA GLY A 66 1.64 -15.43 -9.73
C GLY A 66 2.32 -15.67 -8.38
N THR A 67 3.63 -15.43 -8.40
CA THR A 67 4.48 -15.07 -7.26
C THR A 67 3.90 -13.86 -6.52
N LEU A 68 2.85 -14.07 -5.72
CA LEU A 68 2.46 -13.19 -4.63
C LEU A 68 3.15 -13.68 -3.36
N GLY A 69 4.48 -13.70 -3.40
CA GLY A 69 5.34 -14.03 -2.28
C GLY A 69 6.46 -13.00 -2.23
N GLN A 70 6.25 -11.96 -1.43
CA GLN A 70 7.25 -11.10 -0.74
C GLN A 70 6.86 -9.63 -0.75
N VAL A 71 5.90 -9.28 0.10
CA VAL A 71 5.94 -8.03 0.87
C VAL A 71 5.34 -8.32 2.24
N GLY A 72 6.20 -8.59 3.21
CA GLY A 72 5.84 -8.60 4.64
C GLY A 72 5.67 -9.96 5.32
N ALA A 73 6.70 -10.80 5.32
CA ALA A 73 6.84 -11.82 6.35
C ALA A 73 7.05 -11.13 7.71
N GLY A 74 6.03 -11.17 8.54
CA GLY A 74 5.97 -10.56 9.87
C GLY A 74 4.68 -10.96 10.59
N SER A 75 4.37 -12.25 10.58
CA SER A 75 3.21 -12.83 11.27
C SER A 75 3.47 -12.91 12.77
N THR A 76 3.24 -11.81 13.49
CA THR A 76 2.89 -11.80 14.91
C THR A 76 2.15 -10.49 15.19
N ASP A 77 0.81 -10.49 15.01
CA ASP A 77 -0.18 -9.66 15.72
C ASP A 77 -1.52 -9.81 14.98
N ALA A 78 -2.46 -10.52 15.59
CA ALA A 78 -3.71 -10.97 14.98
C ALA A 78 -4.46 -9.86 14.21
N GLU A 79 -4.44 -9.92 12.89
CA GLU A 79 -5.45 -9.34 12.01
C GLU A 79 -5.79 -7.86 12.25
N LEU A 80 -4.80 -6.97 12.12
CA LEU A 80 -5.07 -5.54 11.88
C LEU A 80 -5.09 -5.27 10.38
N ILE A 81 -6.21 -4.74 9.90
CA ILE A 81 -6.36 -4.32 8.50
C ILE A 81 -6.15 -2.80 8.44
N PRO A 82 -5.03 -2.31 7.87
CA PRO A 82 -4.83 -0.88 7.67
C PRO A 82 -5.73 -0.37 6.54
N LEU A 83 -6.57 0.63 6.82
CA LEU A 83 -7.35 1.33 5.79
C LEU A 83 -6.50 2.41 5.11
N VAL A 84 -5.73 3.15 5.91
CA VAL A 84 -4.89 4.24 5.42
C VAL A 84 -3.48 4.04 5.96
N LYS A 85 -2.54 3.80 5.05
CA LYS A 85 -1.11 3.66 5.35
C LYS A 85 -0.35 4.83 4.73
N ILE A 86 0.20 5.69 5.58
CA ILE A 86 1.02 6.83 5.15
C ILE A 86 2.48 6.50 5.44
N ALA A 87 3.31 6.48 4.40
CA ALA A 87 4.73 6.21 4.57
C ALA A 87 5.37 7.20 5.58
N PRO A 88 6.21 6.73 6.51
CA PRO A 88 6.88 7.61 7.45
C PRO A 88 7.86 8.52 6.71
N ARG A 89 7.94 9.78 7.14
CA ARG A 89 8.93 10.71 6.58
C ARG A 89 10.32 10.35 7.08
N TYR A 90 11.25 10.10 6.15
CA TYR A 90 12.63 9.76 6.51
C TYR A 90 13.32 10.89 7.30
N PRO A 91 13.96 10.61 8.45
CA PRO A 91 14.74 11.61 9.17
C PRO A 91 15.92 12.12 8.33
N ARG A 92 16.11 13.45 8.24
CA ARG A 92 17.24 14.04 7.48
C ARG A 92 18.60 13.52 7.95
N ARG A 93 18.80 13.37 9.27
CA ARG A 93 20.05 12.84 9.85
C ARG A 93 20.33 11.41 9.38
N ALA A 94 19.31 10.56 9.31
CA ALA A 94 19.45 9.18 8.84
C ALA A 94 19.70 9.12 7.33
N ALA A 95 19.00 9.96 6.55
CA ALA A 95 19.18 10.03 5.10
C ALA A 95 20.60 10.48 4.71
N LEU A 96 21.13 11.51 5.39
CA LEU A 96 22.50 11.98 5.18
C LEU A 96 23.54 10.93 5.54
N ALA A 97 23.29 10.17 6.60
CA ALA A 97 24.18 9.09 7.03
C ALA A 97 24.00 7.79 6.22
N GLY A 98 23.04 7.73 5.28
CA GLY A 98 22.74 6.54 4.50
C GLY A 98 22.32 5.33 5.34
N LYS A 99 21.82 5.54 6.57
CA LYS A 99 21.46 4.46 7.49
C LYS A 99 20.02 4.06 7.27
N GLU A 100 19.78 2.76 7.16
CA GLU A 100 18.45 2.13 7.11
C GLU A 100 18.12 1.47 8.45
N GLY A 101 16.87 1.07 8.64
CA GLY A 101 16.47 0.47 9.91
C GLY A 101 14.99 0.16 10.01
N TRP A 102 14.57 -0.25 11.20
CA TRP A 102 13.19 -0.56 11.51
C TRP A 102 12.84 -0.17 12.94
N VAL A 103 11.54 0.07 13.16
CA VAL A 103 10.99 0.41 14.48
C VAL A 103 9.73 -0.42 14.71
N LYS A 104 9.71 -1.16 15.81
CA LYS A 104 8.56 -1.89 16.33
C LYS A 104 7.84 -1.01 17.35
N LEU A 105 6.58 -0.72 17.05
CA LEU A 105 5.71 0.14 17.85
C LEU A 105 4.55 -0.69 18.38
N GLU A 106 4.23 -0.52 19.65
CA GLU A 106 2.97 -0.94 20.24
C GLU A 106 2.03 0.26 20.32
N PHE A 107 0.76 0.07 19.97
CA PHE A 107 -0.24 1.12 20.03
C PHE A 107 -1.64 0.55 20.25
N THR A 108 -2.55 1.42 20.66
CA THR A 108 -3.97 1.08 20.83
C THR A 108 -4.77 1.63 19.66
N VAL A 109 -5.51 0.78 18.96
CA VAL A 109 -6.51 1.16 17.96
C VAL A 109 -7.82 1.43 18.68
N THR A 110 -8.38 2.63 18.51
CA THR A 110 -9.68 3.01 19.09
C THR A 110 -10.85 2.46 18.28
N GLU A 111 -12.05 2.58 18.84
CA GLU A 111 -13.32 2.21 18.18
C GLU A 111 -13.55 2.91 16.83
N THR A 112 -13.00 4.11 16.68
CA THR A 112 -13.04 4.89 15.42
C THR A 112 -11.99 4.47 14.39
N GLY A 113 -11.09 3.54 14.75
CA GLY A 113 -9.96 3.13 13.91
C GLY A 113 -8.75 4.09 13.97
N ALA A 114 -8.77 5.09 14.85
CA ALA A 114 -7.63 5.96 15.09
C ALA A 114 -6.61 5.27 16.02
N VAL A 115 -5.37 5.74 15.99
CA VAL A 115 -4.29 5.22 16.82
C VAL A 115 -4.07 6.12 18.03
N LYS A 116 -3.97 5.54 19.22
CA LYS A 116 -3.62 6.20 20.49
C LYS A 116 -2.56 5.39 21.27
N ASP A 117 -1.99 6.02 22.30
CA ASP A 117 -1.07 5.39 23.26
C ASP A 117 0.11 4.64 22.60
N VAL A 118 0.87 5.38 21.78
CA VAL A 118 1.96 4.81 20.96
C VAL A 118 3.25 4.72 21.78
N THR A 119 3.75 3.49 21.95
CA THR A 119 5.00 3.17 22.63
C THR A 119 5.97 2.49 21.67
N VAL A 120 7.27 2.81 21.78
CA VAL A 120 8.31 2.12 21.00
C VAL A 120 8.77 0.94 21.82
N VAL A 121 8.54 -0.27 21.31
CA VAL A 121 9.01 -1.51 21.96
C VAL A 121 10.47 -1.74 21.59
N GLU A 122 10.81 -1.57 20.32
CA GLU A 122 12.12 -1.87 19.80
C GLU A 122 12.45 -1.01 18.59
N ALA A 123 13.71 -0.62 18.45
CA ALA A 123 14.16 0.21 17.35
C ALA A 123 15.61 -0.10 16.99
N HIS A 124 15.89 -0.18 15.69
CA HIS A 124 17.24 -0.32 15.18
C HIS A 124 17.45 0.57 13.96
N PRO A 125 18.40 1.52 14.00
CA PRO A 125 19.18 2.03 15.13
C PRO A 125 18.31 2.84 16.12
N ARG A 126 18.64 2.76 17.41
CA ARG A 126 17.89 3.43 18.49
C ARG A 126 17.92 4.96 18.36
N GLY A 127 16.79 5.62 18.64
CA GLY A 127 16.70 7.09 18.73
C GLY A 127 16.72 7.84 17.38
N LEU A 128 17.03 7.15 16.27
CA LEU A 128 17.15 7.79 14.96
C LEU A 128 15.79 7.86 14.23
N PHE A 129 15.02 6.77 14.31
CA PHE A 129 13.75 6.60 13.59
C PHE A 129 12.51 6.75 14.46
N ASP A 130 12.65 6.69 15.78
CA ASP A 130 11.56 6.64 16.77
C ASP A 130 10.56 7.79 16.57
N ARG A 131 11.05 9.03 16.45
CA ARG A 131 10.18 10.22 16.28
C ARG A 131 9.44 10.20 14.93
N ALA A 132 10.08 9.72 13.88
CA ALA A 132 9.46 9.63 12.56
C ALA A 132 8.39 8.53 12.54
N ALA A 133 8.70 7.38 13.14
CA ALA A 133 7.80 6.24 13.24
C ALA A 133 6.54 6.59 14.06
N LYS A 134 6.71 7.22 15.25
CA LYS A 134 5.58 7.72 16.07
C LYS A 134 4.67 8.68 15.30
N ARG A 135 5.25 9.62 14.54
CA ARG A 135 4.46 10.58 13.74
C ARG A 135 3.73 9.94 12.57
N ALA A 136 4.25 8.85 12.03
CA ALA A 136 3.64 8.15 10.92
C ALA A 136 2.45 7.31 11.40
N ILE A 137 2.64 6.51 12.44
CA ILE A 137 1.58 5.63 12.95
C ILE A 137 0.37 6.41 13.47
N LEU A 138 0.58 7.60 14.06
CA LEU A 138 -0.51 8.50 14.46
C LEU A 138 -1.40 8.98 13.30
N LYS A 139 -0.89 8.94 12.07
CA LYS A 139 -1.65 9.32 10.88
C LYS A 139 -2.33 8.13 10.20
N TRP A 140 -2.01 6.90 10.62
CA TRP A 140 -2.62 5.71 10.06
C TRP A 140 -4.04 5.55 10.58
N LYS A 141 -4.86 4.88 9.77
CA LYS A 141 -6.20 4.46 10.18
C LYS A 141 -6.32 2.96 9.98
N PHE A 142 -6.87 2.30 10.98
CA PHE A 142 -7.07 0.86 11.00
C PHE A 142 -8.56 0.53 11.05
N LYS A 143 -8.91 -0.68 10.62
CA LYS A 143 -10.25 -1.19 10.80
C LYS A 143 -10.44 -1.50 12.29
N PRO A 144 -11.40 -0.87 12.99
CA PRO A 144 -11.68 -1.25 14.37
C PRO A 144 -12.19 -2.69 14.42
N LYS A 145 -11.85 -3.40 15.49
CA LYS A 145 -12.40 -4.74 15.73
C LYS A 145 -13.82 -4.58 16.24
N VAL A 146 -14.78 -5.22 15.58
CA VAL A 146 -16.16 -5.28 16.03
C VAL A 146 -16.37 -6.62 16.71
N VAL A 147 -16.71 -6.60 18.00
CA VAL A 147 -17.07 -7.79 18.77
C VAL A 147 -18.54 -7.60 19.17
N GLU A 148 -19.41 -8.54 18.81
CA GLU A 148 -20.84 -8.49 19.13
C GLU A 148 -21.54 -7.19 18.67
N GLY A 149 -21.16 -6.68 17.48
CA GLY A 149 -21.73 -5.47 16.91
C GLY A 149 -21.23 -4.16 17.52
N LYS A 150 -20.37 -4.21 18.55
CA LYS A 150 -19.76 -3.02 19.16
C LYS A 150 -18.29 -2.90 18.74
N PRO A 151 -17.83 -1.71 18.33
CA PRO A 151 -16.41 -1.50 18.11
C PRO A 151 -15.67 -1.56 19.46
N VAL A 152 -14.55 -2.26 19.52
CA VAL A 152 -13.74 -2.42 20.74
C VAL A 152 -12.33 -1.93 20.47
N ALA A 153 -11.79 -1.15 21.41
CA ALA A 153 -10.39 -0.74 21.37
C ALA A 153 -9.47 -1.93 21.61
N ARG A 154 -8.38 -2.05 20.83
CA ARG A 154 -7.43 -3.15 20.95
C ARG A 154 -6.00 -2.67 20.85
N ARG A 155 -5.11 -3.31 21.60
CA ARG A 155 -3.66 -3.14 21.44
C ARG A 155 -3.16 -3.97 20.27
N ALA A 156 -2.11 -3.47 19.63
CA ALA A 156 -1.41 -4.17 18.57
C ALA A 156 0.02 -3.67 18.43
N VAL A 157 0.84 -4.54 17.85
CA VAL A 157 2.23 -4.23 17.51
C VAL A 157 2.39 -4.15 16.00
N GLN A 158 3.09 -3.12 15.52
CA GLN A 158 3.44 -2.98 14.11
C GLN A 158 4.91 -2.62 13.95
N VAL A 159 5.56 -3.28 12.99
CA VAL A 159 6.91 -2.93 12.54
C VAL A 159 6.83 -2.00 11.33
N ILE A 160 7.56 -0.90 11.41
CA ILE A 160 7.76 0.06 10.32
C ILE A 160 9.21 -0.02 9.88
N GLU A 161 9.42 -0.35 8.61
CA GLU A 161 10.74 -0.42 7.98
C GLU A 161 11.05 0.91 7.27
N PHE A 162 12.29 1.36 7.39
CA PHE A 162 12.83 2.56 6.77
C PHE A 162 13.93 2.15 5.79
N LYS A 163 13.58 2.16 4.50
CA LYS A 163 14.53 1.96 3.39
C LYS A 163 14.82 3.28 2.71
N LEU A 164 16.07 3.47 2.32
CA LEU A 164 16.51 4.62 1.55
C LEU A 164 16.57 4.21 0.09
N GLU A 165 15.64 4.74 -0.71
CA GLU A 165 15.67 4.48 -2.15
C GLU A 165 16.91 5.16 -2.74
N LYS A 166 17.90 4.35 -3.15
CA LYS A 166 19.08 4.84 -3.83
C LYS A 166 18.67 5.31 -5.21
N ARG A 167 18.47 6.61 -5.36
CA ARG A 167 18.28 7.22 -6.67
C ARG A 167 19.57 6.98 -7.47
N ARG A 168 19.56 5.99 -8.37
CA ARG A 168 20.62 5.77 -9.35
C ARG A 168 20.84 7.10 -10.08
N ARG A 169 22.06 7.62 -9.99
CA ARG A 169 22.56 8.70 -10.82
C ARG A 169 23.15 8.11 -12.09
#